data_AF-A0A197JK34-F1
#
_entry.id   AF-A0A197JK34-F1
#
_cell.length_a   1.000
_cell.length_b   1.000
_cell.length_c   1.000
_cell.angle_alpha   90.00
_cell.angle_beta   90.00
_cell.angle_gamma   90.00
#
_symmetry.space_group_name_H-M   'P 1'
#
loop_
_entity.id
_entity.type
_entity.pdbx_description
1 polymer ?
#
loop_
_entity_poly.entity_id
_entity_poly.type
_entity_poly.pdbx_seq_one_letter_code
_entity_poly.pdbx_strand_id
1 'polypeptide(L)'
;MAFVAPDPNTFYPIPPGQLPPGFIPPPPGTAVRGIPIVVPLGHEMLISPEGFPVFVPERVLTQVNGSPVVLQQQQQQHQQHIQATPPPPTPSVPGPPTRQNTMSAHQFAAAATSQFTPPPPMPPLPTMVSQQQQPTMPYPVPAGNPLPLPAQQQQTGYPTPNHGPPLTHAPPPFPSLTTMPMSTAVAPPQPLQPAQQPLAAAPALTFASIVTSFRTSSESVQAWTFYSLGLSQHSGQKEIVITLRQRPGQYTLESVQPIMYQLYHQMNSHIQSSGGRPLGAGQVFPCRLNTPDVGVLDRAVLLIHAPAECKGQLENKDVLYGLIATMEEMAVFSKYGAARCLTNMGNDLETWPVPLWSDWSRAPLVSLQDFEGSLTERVSVLATKNIVATLDTISHRLMLVISASALELIQQDLRRFPPASGPVGGNGFSSDLTRVTFLLDIDAGAQAYLTWRSGQEGPAIFNARPNPTSFHGCWITMSGIGAHEVTNIQEGVAPREDGIELKMRAPTWERFYQALISKTPAVVPVGAETVQLSYA
;
A
#
# COMPACT_ATOMS: atom_id res chain seq x y z
N MET A 1 6.20 27.43 -1.59
CA MET A 1 5.06 28.36 -1.43
C MET A 1 4.40 28.03 -0.09
N ALA A 2 4.08 29.03 0.74
CA ALA A 2 3.41 28.76 2.01
C ALA A 2 1.92 28.48 1.76
N PHE A 3 1.37 27.44 2.39
CA PHE A 3 -0.06 27.16 2.35
C PHE A 3 -0.78 28.14 3.29
N VAL A 4 -1.53 29.08 2.73
CA VAL A 4 -2.45 29.92 3.49
C VAL A 4 -3.81 29.23 3.46
N ALA A 5 -4.30 28.81 4.63
CA ALA A 5 -5.63 28.23 4.73
C ALA A 5 -6.69 29.25 4.30
N PRO A 6 -7.72 28.85 3.53
CA PRO A 6 -8.78 29.76 3.10
C PRO A 6 -9.56 30.33 4.30
N ASP A 7 -9.97 31.59 4.20
CA ASP A 7 -10.76 32.27 5.24
C ASP A 7 -12.09 31.53 5.45
N PRO A 8 -12.39 31.00 6.65
CA PRO A 8 -13.60 30.23 6.94
C PRO A 8 -14.90 31.01 6.75
N ASN A 9 -14.84 32.33 6.57
CA ASN A 9 -16.01 33.20 6.32
C ASN A 9 -16.30 33.43 4.83
N THR A 10 -15.48 32.91 3.91
CA THR A 10 -15.67 33.14 2.46
C THR A 10 -16.69 32.16 1.87
N PHE A 11 -17.90 32.65 1.60
CA PHE A 11 -18.94 31.89 0.90
C PHE A 11 -18.72 31.90 -0.62
N TYR A 12 -18.64 30.72 -1.23
CA TYR A 12 -18.73 30.53 -2.68
C TYR A 12 -20.15 30.09 -3.04
N PRO A 13 -20.97 30.92 -3.70
CA PRO A 13 -22.34 30.54 -4.04
C PRO A 13 -22.36 29.49 -5.16
N ILE A 14 -23.02 28.36 -4.90
CA ILE A 14 -23.33 27.35 -5.93
C ILE A 14 -24.51 27.86 -6.78
N PRO A 15 -24.44 27.81 -8.12
CA PRO A 15 -25.57 28.23 -8.96
C PRO A 15 -26.85 27.42 -8.71
N PRO A 16 -28.05 28.03 -8.75
CA PRO A 16 -29.30 27.30 -8.57
C PRO A 16 -29.51 26.22 -9.65
N GLY A 17 -29.81 24.99 -9.24
CA GLY A 17 -30.24 23.89 -10.12
C GLY A 17 -29.31 22.68 -10.26
N GLN A 18 -28.15 22.65 -9.59
CA GLN A 18 -27.15 21.58 -9.75
C GLN A 18 -27.16 20.45 -8.70
N LEU A 19 -28.17 20.38 -7.81
CA LEU A 19 -28.25 19.35 -6.78
C LEU A 19 -29.51 18.48 -6.97
N PRO A 20 -29.42 17.14 -6.88
CA PRO A 20 -30.56 16.26 -7.04
C PRO A 20 -31.60 16.47 -5.91
N PRO A 21 -32.90 16.25 -6.18
CA PRO A 21 -33.96 16.46 -5.19
C PRO A 21 -33.70 15.67 -3.89
N GLY A 22 -33.65 16.38 -2.75
CA GLY A 22 -33.41 15.79 -1.43
C GLY A 22 -31.98 15.90 -0.91
N PHE A 23 -31.02 16.42 -1.70
CA PHE A 23 -29.66 16.66 -1.20
C PHE A 23 -29.60 17.88 -0.27
N ILE A 24 -29.20 17.67 0.98
CA ILE A 24 -28.91 18.74 1.95
C ILE A 24 -27.38 18.82 2.10
N PRO A 25 -26.72 19.94 1.72
CA PRO A 25 -25.28 20.07 1.89
C PRO A 25 -24.91 20.10 3.39
N PRO A 26 -23.81 19.45 3.80
CA PRO A 26 -23.36 19.47 5.19
C PRO A 26 -22.86 20.87 5.61
N PRO A 27 -22.85 21.19 6.92
CA PRO A 27 -22.36 22.48 7.41
C PRO A 27 -20.89 22.75 7.01
N PRO A 28 -20.50 24.02 6.76
CA PRO A 28 -19.12 24.39 6.48
C PRO A 28 -18.15 23.88 7.55
N GLY A 29 -17.01 23.33 7.12
CA GLY A 29 -15.99 22.76 8.01
C GLY A 29 -16.22 21.30 8.41
N THR A 30 -17.30 20.65 7.95
CA THR A 30 -17.48 19.21 8.10
C THR A 30 -16.55 18.48 7.12
N ALA A 31 -15.65 17.62 7.63
CA ALA A 31 -14.95 16.67 6.77
C ALA A 31 -15.99 15.72 6.17
N VAL A 32 -16.26 15.85 4.87
CA VAL A 32 -17.17 14.95 4.17
C VAL A 32 -16.47 13.59 4.11
N ARG A 33 -16.94 12.66 4.94
CA ARG A 33 -16.58 11.25 4.90
C ARG A 33 -16.56 10.81 3.45
N GLY A 34 -15.48 10.17 2.99
CA GLY A 34 -15.47 9.51 1.70
C GLY A 34 -16.64 8.55 1.63
N ILE A 35 -17.70 8.94 0.91
CA ILE A 35 -18.79 8.01 0.61
C ILE A 35 -18.13 6.98 -0.29
N PRO A 36 -18.14 5.68 0.06
CA PRO A 36 -17.58 4.66 -0.82
C PRO A 36 -18.35 4.70 -2.13
N ILE A 37 -17.70 5.15 -3.20
CA ILE A 37 -18.23 5.16 -4.55
C ILE A 37 -18.13 3.72 -5.06
N VAL A 38 -19.11 2.89 -4.67
CA VAL A 38 -19.19 1.49 -5.12
C VAL A 38 -19.53 1.49 -6.61
N VAL A 39 -18.60 1.03 -7.43
CA VAL A 39 -18.81 0.83 -8.87
C VAL A 39 -19.63 -0.45 -9.07
N PRO A 40 -20.87 -0.40 -9.62
CA PRO A 40 -21.67 -1.60 -9.80
C PRO A 40 -21.05 -2.55 -10.85
N LEU A 41 -21.24 -3.85 -10.67
CA LEU A 41 -20.82 -4.86 -11.66
C LEU A 41 -21.35 -4.54 -13.07
N GLY A 42 -20.51 -4.70 -14.09
CA GLY A 42 -20.88 -4.41 -15.48
C GLY A 42 -21.12 -2.92 -15.77
N HIS A 43 -20.50 -2.02 -14.99
CA HIS A 43 -20.46 -0.58 -15.27
C HIS A 43 -19.01 -0.07 -15.22
N GLU A 44 -18.65 0.84 -16.14
CA GLU A 44 -17.44 1.65 -16.01
C GLU A 44 -17.75 2.90 -15.17
N MET A 45 -16.80 3.34 -14.34
CA MET A 45 -16.88 4.62 -13.65
C MET A 45 -16.12 5.66 -14.48
N LEU A 46 -16.86 6.53 -15.15
CA LEU A 46 -16.30 7.76 -15.74
C LEU A 46 -16.33 8.89 -14.70
N ILE A 47 -15.50 9.90 -14.92
CA ILE A 47 -15.62 11.20 -14.25
C ILE A 47 -16.21 12.17 -15.28
N SER A 48 -17.29 12.86 -14.92
CA SER A 48 -17.90 13.88 -15.78
C SER A 48 -16.96 15.09 -15.96
N PRO A 49 -17.17 15.94 -16.97
CA PRO A 49 -16.38 17.19 -17.12
C PRO A 49 -16.41 18.11 -15.90
N GLU A 50 -17.44 17.99 -15.06
CA GLU A 50 -17.66 18.73 -13.82
C GLU A 50 -17.05 18.03 -12.58
N GLY A 51 -16.41 16.86 -12.75
CA GLY A 51 -15.71 16.15 -11.68
C GLY A 51 -16.55 15.14 -10.88
N PHE A 52 -17.76 14.80 -11.32
CA PHE A 52 -18.62 13.83 -10.62
C PHE A 52 -18.45 12.40 -11.17
N PRO A 53 -18.47 11.36 -10.32
CA PRO A 53 -18.48 9.97 -10.79
C PRO A 53 -19.81 9.68 -11.51
N VAL A 54 -19.72 9.14 -12.72
CA VAL A 54 -20.84 8.71 -13.57
C VAL A 54 -20.63 7.24 -13.90
N PHE A 55 -21.58 6.40 -13.50
CA PHE A 55 -21.57 4.98 -13.87
C PHE A 55 -22.28 4.79 -15.20
N VAL A 56 -21.58 4.20 -16.16
CA VAL A 56 -22.12 3.87 -17.48
C VAL A 56 -22.09 2.36 -17.64
N PRO A 57 -23.19 1.71 -18.11
CA PRO A 57 -23.17 0.27 -18.36
C PRO A 57 -22.04 -0.10 -19.33
N GLU A 58 -21.27 -1.12 -18.97
CA GLU A 58 -20.24 -1.71 -19.81
C GLU A 58 -20.87 -2.09 -21.14
N ARG A 59 -20.31 -1.60 -22.25
CA ARG A 59 -20.93 -1.76 -23.58
C ARG A 59 -20.87 -3.21 -24.03
N VAL A 60 -21.89 -3.98 -23.68
CA VAL A 60 -22.15 -5.29 -24.27
C VAL A 60 -22.42 -5.09 -25.76
N LEU A 61 -21.36 -5.27 -26.56
CA LEU A 61 -21.45 -5.39 -28.01
C LEU A 61 -22.16 -6.70 -28.36
N THR A 62 -23.50 -6.69 -28.32
CA THR A 62 -24.31 -7.75 -28.89
C THR A 62 -23.99 -7.85 -30.37
N GLN A 63 -23.27 -8.91 -30.75
CA GLN A 63 -23.06 -9.26 -32.16
C GLN A 63 -24.39 -9.62 -32.81
N VAL A 64 -25.05 -8.64 -33.42
CA VAL A 64 -26.16 -8.89 -34.34
C VAL A 64 -25.59 -9.30 -35.69
N ASN A 65 -25.31 -10.60 -35.83
CA ASN A 65 -25.09 -11.21 -37.15
C ASN A 65 -26.43 -11.26 -37.90
N GLY A 66 -26.77 -10.19 -38.63
CA GLY A 66 -28.00 -10.10 -39.43
C GLY A 66 -28.01 -8.90 -40.38
N SER A 67 -28.28 -9.15 -41.66
CA SER A 67 -28.21 -8.14 -42.73
C SER A 67 -29.28 -7.03 -42.60
N PRO A 68 -28.99 -5.78 -43.03
CA PRO A 68 -29.84 -4.62 -42.74
C PRO A 68 -30.97 -4.43 -43.78
N VAL A 69 -32.04 -5.24 -43.70
CA VAL A 69 -33.25 -5.03 -44.55
C VAL A 69 -34.58 -5.18 -43.80
N VAL A 70 -34.67 -5.98 -42.73
CA VAL A 70 -36.00 -6.42 -42.21
C VAL A 70 -36.57 -5.55 -41.07
N LEU A 71 -35.75 -4.72 -40.41
CA LEU A 71 -36.18 -4.00 -39.18
C LEU A 71 -37.17 -2.84 -39.40
N GLN A 72 -37.39 -2.39 -40.63
CA GLN A 72 -38.28 -1.25 -40.91
C GLN A 72 -39.78 -1.63 -41.02
N GLN A 73 -40.12 -2.93 -41.10
CA GLN A 73 -41.52 -3.37 -41.25
C GLN A 73 -42.24 -3.71 -39.93
N GLN A 74 -41.53 -4.06 -38.85
CA GLN A 74 -42.17 -4.44 -37.59
C GLN A 74 -42.62 -3.24 -36.72
N GLN A 75 -42.01 -2.06 -36.84
CA GLN A 75 -42.42 -0.89 -36.04
C GLN A 75 -43.75 -0.26 -36.48
N GLN A 76 -44.23 -0.50 -37.71
CA GLN A 76 -45.51 0.06 -38.18
C GLN A 76 -46.75 -0.74 -37.73
N GLN A 77 -46.61 -2.00 -37.28
CA GLN A 77 -47.75 -2.81 -36.85
C GLN A 77 -48.12 -2.67 -35.37
N HIS A 78 -47.26 -2.07 -34.53
CA HIS A 78 -47.52 -1.94 -33.09
C HIS A 78 -48.21 -0.64 -32.65
N GLN A 79 -48.53 0.28 -33.57
CA GLN A 79 -49.16 1.57 -33.25
C GLN A 79 -50.68 1.66 -33.49
N GLN A 80 -51.35 0.59 -33.96
CA GLN A 80 -52.80 0.62 -34.26
C GLN A 80 -53.71 -0.10 -33.25
N HIS A 81 -53.22 -0.45 -32.06
CA HIS A 81 -54.01 -1.28 -31.11
C HIS A 81 -53.97 -0.86 -29.63
N ILE A 82 -54.04 0.46 -29.35
CA ILE A 82 -54.49 0.96 -28.05
C ILE A 82 -55.42 2.18 -28.23
N GLN A 83 -56.73 1.95 -28.30
CA GLN A 83 -57.76 2.96 -28.03
C GLN A 83 -59.07 2.29 -27.57
N ALA A 84 -59.84 3.02 -26.76
CA ALA A 84 -61.19 2.72 -26.26
C ALA A 84 -61.37 1.65 -25.14
N THR A 85 -61.20 2.08 -23.88
CA THR A 85 -62.05 1.66 -22.74
C THR A 85 -62.28 2.83 -21.79
N PRO A 86 -63.53 3.11 -21.34
CA PRO A 86 -63.82 4.24 -20.44
C PRO A 86 -63.63 3.88 -18.94
N PRO A 87 -63.40 4.87 -18.07
CA PRO A 87 -63.24 4.65 -16.62
C PRO A 87 -64.59 4.53 -15.87
N PRO A 88 -64.65 3.79 -14.75
CA PRO A 88 -65.83 3.75 -13.86
C PRO A 88 -65.93 5.00 -12.96
N PRO A 89 -67.11 5.33 -12.42
CA PRO A 89 -67.36 6.59 -11.71
C PRO A 89 -66.90 6.58 -10.24
N THR A 90 -66.37 7.72 -9.79
CA THR A 90 -66.07 8.04 -8.39
C THR A 90 -67.34 8.45 -7.63
N PRO A 91 -67.55 7.96 -6.38
CA PRO A 91 -68.55 8.53 -5.48
C PRO A 91 -68.02 9.78 -4.76
N SER A 92 -68.94 10.65 -4.35
CA SER A 92 -68.69 12.02 -3.90
C SER A 92 -69.00 12.24 -2.41
N VAL A 93 -68.18 13.08 -1.73
CA VAL A 93 -68.57 14.17 -0.79
C VAL A 93 -69.36 13.74 0.50
N PRO A 94 -69.02 14.18 1.74
CA PRO A 94 -68.79 15.59 2.09
C PRO A 94 -67.62 15.92 3.04
N GLY A 95 -67.37 17.23 3.17
CA GLY A 95 -66.40 17.82 4.09
C GLY A 95 -66.98 18.23 5.47
N PRO A 96 -66.53 19.36 6.05
CA PRO A 96 -66.01 19.38 7.43
C PRO A 96 -66.98 19.97 8.47
N PRO A 97 -66.54 20.01 9.75
CA PRO A 97 -66.53 21.32 10.40
C PRO A 97 -65.31 21.67 11.27
N THR A 98 -65.13 22.98 11.40
CA THR A 98 -64.22 23.79 12.22
C THR A 98 -64.45 23.71 13.74
N ARG A 99 -63.38 23.91 14.55
CA ARG A 99 -63.22 24.85 15.71
C ARG A 99 -61.95 24.50 16.54
N GLN A 100 -61.00 25.43 16.73
CA GLN A 100 -60.86 26.48 17.77
C GLN A 100 -60.37 26.02 19.17
N ASN A 101 -59.17 26.53 19.55
CA ASN A 101 -58.65 26.83 20.90
C ASN A 101 -58.53 25.63 21.90
N THR A 102 -57.74 25.64 22.99
CA THR A 102 -57.22 26.70 23.89
C THR A 102 -55.88 26.26 24.54
N MET A 103 -55.14 27.20 25.16
CA MET A 103 -54.03 26.90 26.08
C MET A 103 -54.50 26.26 27.40
N SER A 104 -53.65 25.45 28.05
CA SER A 104 -53.13 25.69 29.43
C SER A 104 -52.34 24.49 29.98
N ALA A 105 -51.46 24.76 30.96
CA ALA A 105 -50.60 23.77 31.63
C ALA A 105 -51.20 23.27 32.95
N HIS A 106 -50.81 22.06 33.41
CA HIS A 106 -50.14 21.84 34.71
C HIS A 106 -49.85 20.34 34.97
N GLN A 107 -48.68 20.08 35.58
CA GLN A 107 -48.27 18.99 36.49
C GLN A 107 -49.08 17.67 36.54
N PHE A 108 -48.35 16.54 36.47
CA PHE A 108 -48.23 15.64 37.63
C PHE A 108 -46.93 14.82 37.57
N ALA A 109 -46.34 14.52 38.73
CA ALA A 109 -45.18 13.65 38.86
C ALA A 109 -45.60 12.26 39.36
N ALA A 110 -44.96 11.21 38.85
CA ALA A 110 -44.96 9.88 39.47
C ALA A 110 -43.66 9.14 39.07
N ALA A 111 -43.00 8.53 40.06
CA ALA A 111 -41.77 7.78 39.84
C ALA A 111 -42.04 6.36 39.34
N ALA A 112 -41.16 5.84 38.47
CA ALA A 112 -41.11 4.44 38.08
C ALA A 112 -39.77 3.83 38.49
N THR A 113 -39.76 3.15 39.64
CA THR A 113 -38.56 2.48 40.18
C THR A 113 -38.40 1.10 39.52
N SER A 114 -37.64 1.01 38.43
CA SER A 114 -37.33 -0.27 37.78
C SER A 114 -36.22 -1.02 38.53
N GLN A 115 -36.62 -2.07 39.26
CA GLN A 115 -35.68 -3.01 39.89
C GLN A 115 -34.97 -3.87 38.83
N PHE A 116 -33.64 -3.79 38.77
CA PHE A 116 -32.83 -4.74 38.03
C PHE A 116 -32.52 -5.97 38.89
N THR A 117 -33.04 -7.13 38.51
CA THR A 117 -32.55 -8.42 39.00
C THR A 117 -31.29 -8.84 38.21
N PRO A 118 -30.16 -9.18 38.87
CA PRO A 118 -28.98 -9.67 38.16
C PRO A 118 -29.22 -11.09 37.60
N PRO A 119 -28.60 -11.44 36.46
CA PRO A 119 -28.67 -12.79 35.90
C PRO A 119 -27.91 -13.82 36.76
N PRO A 120 -28.27 -15.11 36.69
CA PRO A 120 -27.58 -16.17 37.45
C PRO A 120 -26.14 -16.40 36.95
N PRO A 121 -25.23 -16.88 37.81
CA PRO A 121 -23.84 -17.12 37.45
C PRO A 121 -23.69 -18.30 36.48
N MET A 122 -22.80 -18.16 35.49
CA MET A 122 -22.43 -19.27 34.60
C MET A 122 -21.57 -20.31 35.33
N PRO A 123 -21.65 -21.60 34.94
CA PRO A 123 -20.76 -22.64 35.47
C PRO A 123 -19.30 -22.45 35.00
N PRO A 124 -18.31 -22.89 35.79
CA PRO A 124 -16.89 -22.74 35.43
C PRO A 124 -16.49 -23.66 34.27
N LEU A 125 -15.77 -23.10 33.30
CA LEU A 125 -15.10 -23.86 32.23
C LEU A 125 -13.88 -24.62 32.78
N PRO A 126 -13.56 -25.82 32.26
CA PRO A 126 -12.46 -26.63 32.77
C PRO A 126 -11.09 -26.04 32.36
N THR A 127 -10.20 -25.92 33.35
CA THR A 127 -8.83 -25.43 33.16
C THR A 127 -7.98 -26.44 32.37
N MET A 128 -7.68 -26.15 31.10
CA MET A 128 -6.69 -26.91 30.34
C MET A 128 -5.28 -26.43 30.67
N VAL A 129 -4.48 -27.33 31.25
CA VAL A 129 -3.06 -27.10 31.55
C VAL A 129 -2.24 -27.32 30.28
N SER A 130 -2.02 -26.26 29.51
CA SER A 130 -1.14 -26.29 28.34
C SER A 130 0.32 -26.13 28.76
N GLN A 131 1.14 -27.16 28.55
CA GLN A 131 2.58 -27.09 28.77
C GLN A 131 3.22 -26.11 27.79
N GLN A 132 4.03 -25.18 28.30
CA GLN A 132 4.85 -24.30 27.47
C GLN A 132 6.01 -25.09 26.84
N GLN A 133 5.90 -25.43 25.56
CA GLN A 133 7.07 -25.62 24.70
C GLN A 133 7.36 -24.31 23.97
N GLN A 134 8.54 -23.73 24.22
CA GLN A 134 9.01 -22.56 23.49
C GLN A 134 9.42 -22.97 22.06
N PRO A 135 8.87 -22.35 21.00
CA PRO A 135 9.39 -22.54 19.65
C PRO A 135 10.65 -21.69 19.47
N THR A 136 11.82 -22.33 19.50
CA THR A 136 13.05 -21.73 18.97
C THR A 136 12.97 -21.68 17.44
N MET A 137 12.87 -20.47 16.88
CA MET A 137 12.89 -20.23 15.43
C MET A 137 14.28 -19.80 14.96
N PRO A 138 15.09 -20.68 14.33
CA PRO A 138 16.31 -20.28 13.67
C PRO A 138 16.03 -19.81 12.24
N TYR A 139 16.27 -18.53 11.94
CA TYR A 139 16.36 -18.07 10.55
C TYR A 139 17.78 -18.32 10.00
N PRO A 140 17.97 -19.12 8.95
CA PRO A 140 19.25 -19.25 8.30
C PRO A 140 19.51 -18.07 7.35
N VAL A 141 20.71 -17.48 7.45
CA VAL A 141 21.25 -16.58 6.43
C VAL A 141 21.66 -17.43 5.22
N PRO A 142 21.29 -17.08 3.97
CA PRO A 142 21.64 -17.90 2.82
C PRO A 142 23.12 -17.75 2.44
N ALA A 143 23.93 -18.70 2.88
CA ALA A 143 25.26 -18.93 2.31
C ALA A 143 25.12 -19.68 0.98
N GLY A 144 25.66 -19.11 -0.10
CA GLY A 144 25.59 -19.73 -1.42
C GLY A 144 26.46 -20.98 -1.54
N ASN A 145 25.88 -22.08 -2.02
CA ASN A 145 26.59 -23.20 -2.61
C ASN A 145 25.72 -23.85 -3.70
N PRO A 146 26.31 -24.45 -4.75
CA PRO A 146 25.58 -24.85 -5.96
C PRO A 146 24.82 -26.17 -5.79
N LEU A 147 23.65 -26.28 -6.43
CA LEU A 147 22.85 -27.50 -6.51
C LEU A 147 23.45 -28.52 -7.49
N PRO A 148 23.36 -29.84 -7.21
CA PRO A 148 23.72 -30.89 -8.16
C PRO A 148 22.59 -31.15 -9.18
N LEU A 149 22.98 -31.51 -10.41
CA LEU A 149 22.06 -31.91 -11.47
C LEU A 149 21.40 -33.28 -11.19
N PRO A 150 20.11 -33.48 -11.53
CA PRO A 150 19.44 -34.78 -11.45
C PRO A 150 19.85 -35.72 -12.59
N ALA A 151 19.79 -37.02 -12.31
CA ALA A 151 20.19 -38.08 -13.24
C ALA A 151 19.20 -38.26 -14.41
N GLN A 152 19.72 -38.54 -15.61
CA GLN A 152 18.93 -38.95 -16.77
C GLN A 152 18.68 -40.47 -16.79
N GLN A 153 17.49 -40.86 -17.24
CA GLN A 153 17.20 -42.23 -17.68
C GLN A 153 17.37 -42.37 -19.20
N GLN A 154 17.62 -43.62 -19.62
CA GLN A 154 17.94 -44.06 -20.99
C GLN A 154 16.68 -44.01 -21.91
N GLN A 155 16.71 -44.21 -23.24
CA GLN A 155 17.60 -45.08 -24.04
C GLN A 155 17.49 -44.82 -25.57
N THR A 156 18.49 -45.36 -26.31
CA THR A 156 18.70 -45.39 -27.78
C THR A 156 19.27 -44.10 -28.44
N GLY A 157 20.06 -44.17 -29.53
CA GLY A 157 20.69 -45.33 -30.19
C GLY A 157 21.50 -44.99 -31.48
N TYR A 158 22.55 -45.79 -31.77
CA TYR A 158 23.46 -45.73 -32.95
C TYR A 158 24.36 -44.46 -33.10
N PRO A 159 25.47 -44.52 -33.88
CA PRO A 159 26.63 -45.39 -33.64
C PRO A 159 27.97 -44.60 -33.53
N THR A 160 28.99 -45.22 -32.93
CA THR A 160 30.34 -44.66 -32.72
C THR A 160 31.15 -44.44 -34.01
N PRO A 161 32.12 -43.51 -34.00
CA PRO A 161 33.50 -44.02 -34.10
C PRO A 161 34.58 -43.31 -33.24
N ASN A 162 35.66 -44.06 -33.05
CA ASN A 162 37.04 -43.69 -32.69
C ASN A 162 37.44 -43.41 -31.22
N HIS A 163 38.52 -44.10 -30.82
CA HIS A 163 39.16 -44.02 -29.52
C HIS A 163 40.28 -42.98 -29.48
N GLY A 164 40.38 -42.26 -28.36
CA GLY A 164 41.59 -41.57 -27.91
C GLY A 164 41.87 -41.94 -26.44
N PRO A 165 43.15 -42.06 -26.01
CA PRO A 165 43.48 -42.54 -24.68
C PRO A 165 43.30 -41.47 -23.58
N PRO A 166 42.90 -41.83 -22.35
CA PRO A 166 42.82 -40.90 -21.24
C PRO A 166 44.19 -40.64 -20.62
N LEU A 167 44.54 -39.36 -20.43
CA LEU A 167 45.72 -38.95 -19.65
C LEU A 167 45.40 -39.02 -18.15
N THR A 168 46.04 -39.96 -17.45
CA THR A 168 46.03 -40.04 -15.99
C THR A 168 47.05 -39.07 -15.39
N HIS A 169 46.59 -38.05 -14.68
CA HIS A 169 47.45 -37.23 -13.80
C HIS A 169 47.11 -37.51 -12.33
N ALA A 170 48.06 -38.15 -11.63
CA ALA A 170 48.06 -38.24 -10.17
C ALA A 170 48.67 -36.98 -9.54
N PRO A 171 48.22 -36.55 -8.35
CA PRO A 171 48.85 -35.45 -7.62
C PRO A 171 50.21 -35.87 -7.02
N PRO A 172 51.22 -34.98 -7.00
CA PRO A 172 52.53 -35.28 -6.42
C PRO A 172 52.52 -35.26 -4.87
N PRO A 173 53.42 -36.01 -4.21
CA PRO A 173 53.53 -36.03 -2.75
C PRO A 173 54.25 -34.78 -2.20
N PHE A 174 53.88 -34.38 -0.98
CA PHE A 174 54.55 -33.31 -0.22
C PHE A 174 55.97 -33.73 0.18
N PRO A 175 56.99 -32.85 0.04
CA PRO A 175 58.32 -33.09 0.58
C PRO A 175 58.38 -32.78 2.10
N SER A 176 59.16 -33.59 2.81
CA SER A 176 59.34 -33.51 4.27
C SER A 176 60.08 -32.26 4.74
N LEU A 177 59.76 -31.81 5.97
CA LEU A 177 60.44 -30.71 6.66
C LEU A 177 61.88 -31.10 7.05
N THR A 178 62.87 -30.37 6.53
CA THR A 178 64.26 -30.43 7.00
C THR A 178 64.52 -29.33 8.01
N THR A 179 64.78 -29.69 9.27
CA THR A 179 65.21 -28.75 10.32
C THR A 179 66.63 -28.25 10.09
N MET A 180 66.83 -26.93 10.12
CA MET A 180 68.13 -26.26 10.09
C MET A 180 68.33 -25.44 11.38
N PRO A 181 69.57 -25.26 11.88
CA PRO A 181 69.84 -24.76 13.22
C PRO A 181 69.71 -23.23 13.37
N MET A 182 69.60 -22.79 14.62
CA MET A 182 69.38 -21.40 15.02
C MET A 182 70.51 -20.46 14.57
N SER A 183 70.13 -19.34 13.94
CA SER A 183 70.96 -18.15 13.79
C SER A 183 70.40 -17.05 14.68
N THR A 184 71.24 -16.46 15.54
CA THR A 184 70.85 -15.37 16.45
C THR A 184 70.71 -14.06 15.68
N ALA A 185 69.52 -13.83 15.13
CA ALA A 185 69.18 -12.59 14.43
C ALA A 185 68.92 -11.45 15.42
N VAL A 186 69.54 -10.29 15.16
CA VAL A 186 69.35 -9.04 15.90
C VAL A 186 67.90 -8.57 15.77
N ALA A 187 67.32 -8.06 16.86
CA ALA A 187 65.92 -7.63 16.89
C ALA A 187 65.65 -6.51 15.85
N PRO A 188 64.66 -6.66 14.96
CA PRO A 188 64.26 -5.59 14.07
C PRO A 188 63.64 -4.43 14.88
N PRO A 189 63.85 -3.17 14.47
CA PRO A 189 63.24 -2.03 15.14
C PRO A 189 61.71 -2.15 15.08
N GLN A 190 61.04 -2.03 16.23
CA GLN A 190 59.58 -2.04 16.27
C GLN A 190 59.04 -0.90 15.40
N PRO A 191 58.10 -1.15 14.48
CA PRO A 191 57.41 -0.08 13.79
C PRO A 191 56.66 0.75 14.83
N LEU A 192 56.92 2.07 14.84
CA LEU A 192 56.21 3.03 15.67
C LEU A 192 54.71 2.85 15.44
N GLN A 193 54.02 2.30 16.44
CA GLN A 193 52.56 2.21 16.40
C GLN A 193 52.03 3.63 16.23
N PRO A 194 51.25 3.93 15.17
CA PRO A 194 50.65 5.25 15.04
C PRO A 194 49.82 5.49 16.29
N ALA A 195 50.07 6.62 16.95
CA ALA A 195 49.41 6.95 18.21
C ALA A 195 47.90 6.83 18.00
N GLN A 196 47.29 5.86 18.70
CA GLN A 196 45.84 5.68 18.69
C GLN A 196 45.25 6.96 19.27
N GLN A 197 44.80 7.86 18.40
CA GLN A 197 44.01 9.02 18.82
C GLN A 197 42.86 8.45 19.64
N PRO A 198 42.66 8.89 20.90
CA PRO A 198 41.57 8.39 21.72
C PRO A 198 40.29 8.64 20.95
N LEU A 199 39.62 7.55 20.56
CA LEU A 199 38.42 7.58 19.75
C LEU A 199 37.41 8.45 20.50
N ALA A 200 37.13 9.65 19.95
CA ALA A 200 36.31 10.63 20.64
C ALA A 200 34.99 9.96 21.03
N ALA A 201 34.67 9.96 22.33
CA ALA A 201 33.54 9.20 22.85
C ALA A 201 32.29 9.58 22.07
N ALA A 202 31.73 8.62 21.32
CA ALA A 202 30.62 8.86 20.43
C ALA A 202 29.48 9.53 21.22
N PRO A 203 28.95 10.69 20.78
CA PRO A 203 27.96 11.41 21.55
C PRO A 203 26.78 10.48 21.89
N ALA A 204 26.44 10.39 23.17
CA ALA A 204 25.47 9.42 23.65
C ALA A 204 24.13 9.55 22.91
N LEU A 205 23.57 8.42 22.49
CA LEU A 205 22.22 8.39 21.91
C LEU A 205 21.22 8.90 22.95
N THR A 206 20.57 9.99 22.62
CA THR A 206 19.51 10.61 23.43
C THR A 206 18.24 10.74 22.59
N PHE A 207 17.19 11.26 23.19
CA PHE A 207 15.98 11.63 22.46
C PHE A 207 15.35 12.87 23.11
N ALA A 208 14.58 13.62 22.32
CA ALA A 208 13.69 14.67 22.83
C ALA A 208 12.23 14.21 22.75
N SER A 209 11.35 14.77 23.56
CA SER A 209 9.90 14.50 23.51
C SER A 209 9.09 15.78 23.61
N ILE A 210 8.06 15.92 22.78
CA ILE A 210 7.05 16.99 22.86
C ILE A 210 5.64 16.40 22.96
N VAL A 211 4.68 17.20 23.41
CA VAL A 211 3.25 16.89 23.22
C VAL A 211 2.81 17.42 21.86
N THR A 212 2.06 16.62 21.12
CA THR A 212 1.48 16.98 19.82
C THR A 212 -0.02 16.68 19.85
N SER A 213 -0.82 17.56 19.24
CA SER A 213 -2.26 17.36 19.10
C SER A 213 -2.61 17.17 17.63
N PHE A 214 -3.35 16.10 17.32
CA PHE A 214 -3.88 15.80 16.00
C PHE A 214 -5.41 15.87 16.02
N ARG A 215 -6.03 16.03 14.85
CA ARG A 215 -7.49 16.09 14.72
C ARG A 215 -7.95 15.22 13.55
N THR A 216 -8.91 14.33 13.82
CA THR A 216 -9.60 13.53 12.80
C THR A 216 -10.99 14.11 12.53
N SER A 217 -11.84 13.41 11.76
CA SER A 217 -13.24 13.81 11.64
C SER A 217 -14.05 13.48 12.90
N SER A 218 -13.64 12.44 13.64
CA SER A 218 -14.33 11.91 14.83
C SER A 218 -13.78 12.40 16.18
N GLU A 219 -12.48 12.71 16.31
CA GLU A 219 -11.85 13.02 17.59
C GLU A 219 -10.65 13.99 17.53
N SER A 220 -10.16 14.37 18.71
CA SER A 220 -8.92 15.13 18.91
C SER A 220 -7.96 14.27 19.72
N VAL A 221 -6.80 13.96 19.16
CA VAL A 221 -5.84 12.99 19.71
C VAL A 221 -4.63 13.74 20.25
N GLN A 222 -4.40 13.61 21.56
CA GLN A 222 -3.13 14.00 22.16
C GLN A 222 -2.12 12.87 22.01
N ALA A 223 -0.86 13.22 21.74
CA ALA A 223 0.22 12.28 21.55
C ALA A 223 1.53 12.80 22.17
N TRP A 224 2.45 11.89 22.48
CA TRP A 224 3.85 12.21 22.71
C TRP A 224 4.64 11.91 21.45
N THR A 225 5.35 12.92 20.93
CA THR A 225 6.23 12.77 19.76
C THR A 225 7.67 12.72 20.25
N PHE A 226 8.34 11.60 19.99
CA PHE A 226 9.72 11.34 20.35
C PHE A 226 10.63 11.51 19.13
N TYR A 227 11.80 12.11 19.33
CA TYR A 227 12.81 12.36 18.30
C TYR A 227 14.13 11.74 18.74
N SER A 228 14.70 10.81 17.98
CA SER A 228 16.08 10.39 18.25
C SER A 228 17.07 11.54 18.05
N LEU A 229 18.15 11.52 18.82
CA LEU A 229 19.27 12.46 18.72
C LEU A 229 20.57 11.68 18.80
N GLY A 230 21.26 11.56 17.66
CA GLY A 230 22.54 10.88 17.53
C GLY A 230 22.52 9.67 16.59
N LEU A 231 21.38 9.25 16.04
CA LEU A 231 21.39 8.20 15.01
C LEU A 231 22.11 8.69 13.75
N SER A 232 22.04 9.99 13.44
CA SER A 232 22.72 10.58 12.27
C SER A 232 24.26 10.66 12.38
N GLN A 233 24.86 10.09 13.44
CA GLN A 233 26.30 9.88 13.52
C GLN A 233 26.76 8.75 12.58
N HIS A 234 25.87 7.79 12.27
CA HIS A 234 26.13 6.76 11.28
C HIS A 234 25.93 7.32 9.87
N SER A 235 26.86 7.04 8.95
CA SER A 235 26.83 7.60 7.61
C SER A 235 25.53 7.24 6.87
N GLY A 236 24.79 8.26 6.42
CA GLY A 236 23.51 8.10 5.71
C GLY A 236 22.31 7.73 6.59
N GLN A 237 22.48 7.58 7.91
CA GLN A 237 21.36 7.37 8.83
C GLN A 237 20.63 8.70 9.10
N LYS A 238 19.30 8.65 9.04
CA LYS A 238 18.43 9.77 9.44
C LYS A 238 18.02 9.63 10.91
N GLU A 239 17.68 10.74 11.55
CA GLU A 239 16.95 10.64 12.83
C GLU A 239 15.54 10.07 12.59
N ILE A 240 15.01 9.39 13.60
CA ILE A 240 13.73 8.67 13.56
C ILE A 240 12.76 9.31 14.56
N VAL A 241 11.61 9.75 14.05
CA VAL A 241 10.52 10.33 14.83
C VAL A 241 9.47 9.24 15.07
N ILE A 242 9.02 9.08 16.32
CA ILE A 242 7.95 8.15 16.67
C ILE A 242 6.92 8.90 17.50
N THR A 243 5.67 8.89 17.05
CA THR A 243 4.54 9.52 17.73
C THR A 243 3.68 8.45 18.38
N LEU A 244 3.35 8.59 19.66
CA LEU A 244 2.55 7.65 20.44
C LEU A 244 1.32 8.36 21.04
N ARG A 245 0.13 7.80 20.80
CA ARG A 245 -1.13 8.30 21.36
C ARG A 245 -1.11 8.30 22.90
N GLN A 246 -1.53 9.41 23.49
CA GLN A 246 -1.83 9.49 24.91
C GLN A 246 -3.19 8.85 25.17
N ARG A 247 -3.25 7.97 26.16
CA ARG A 247 -4.51 7.43 26.71
C ARG A 247 -4.69 7.96 28.13
N PRO A 248 -5.66 8.87 28.38
CA PRO A 248 -5.85 9.49 29.68
C PRO A 248 -6.00 8.45 30.79
N GLY A 249 -5.21 8.59 31.86
CA GLY A 249 -5.22 7.70 33.01
C GLY A 249 -4.53 6.34 32.84
N GLN A 250 -3.99 6.00 31.65
CA GLN A 250 -3.27 4.74 31.44
C GLN A 250 -1.76 4.87 31.61
N TYR A 251 -1.15 5.94 31.07
CA TYR A 251 0.30 6.14 31.10
C TYR A 251 0.67 7.58 31.43
N THR A 252 1.87 7.77 31.97
CA THR A 252 2.53 9.09 32.06
C THR A 252 3.78 9.10 31.17
N LEU A 253 4.30 10.29 30.86
CA LEU A 253 5.50 10.44 30.03
C LEU A 253 6.71 9.69 30.64
N GLU A 254 6.85 9.74 31.96
CA GLU A 254 7.91 9.08 32.74
C GLU A 254 7.85 7.55 32.62
N SER A 255 6.66 6.97 32.45
CA SER A 255 6.48 5.53 32.23
C SER A 255 6.78 5.09 30.78
N VAL A 256 6.61 6.00 29.81
CA VAL A 256 6.80 5.73 28.37
C VAL A 256 8.24 5.99 27.92
N GLN A 257 8.89 7.02 28.48
CA GLN A 257 10.26 7.42 28.12
C GLN A 257 11.29 6.29 28.15
N PRO A 258 11.35 5.39 29.16
CA PRO A 258 12.29 4.26 29.18
C PRO A 258 12.07 3.28 28.03
N ILE A 259 10.82 3.06 27.61
CA ILE A 259 10.46 2.16 26.50
C ILE A 259 10.95 2.74 25.17
N MET A 260 10.72 4.04 24.96
CA MET A 260 11.20 4.75 23.77
C MET A 260 12.73 4.82 23.71
N TYR A 261 13.39 5.06 24.85
CA TYR A 261 14.85 5.00 24.97
C TYR A 261 15.38 3.61 24.56
N GLN A 262 14.78 2.54 25.10
CA GLN A 262 15.16 1.18 24.77
C GLN A 262 14.95 0.87 23.27
N LEU A 263 13.85 1.33 22.67
CA LEU A 263 13.56 1.13 21.25
C LEU A 263 14.60 1.80 20.35
N TYR A 264 14.98 3.06 20.63
CA TYR A 264 16.03 3.73 19.87
C TYR A 264 17.40 3.06 20.06
N HIS A 265 17.70 2.56 21.26
CA HIS A 265 18.92 1.76 21.49
C HIS A 265 18.91 0.45 20.69
N GLN A 266 17.80 -0.27 20.64
CA GLN A 266 17.66 -1.47 19.79
C GLN A 266 17.95 -1.15 18.31
N MET A 267 17.44 -0.03 17.79
CA MET A 267 17.72 0.42 16.41
C MET A 267 19.20 0.79 16.20
N ASN A 268 19.80 1.53 17.13
CA ASN A 268 21.22 1.91 17.07
C ASN A 268 22.15 0.68 17.12
N SER A 269 21.88 -0.27 18.01
CA SER A 269 22.63 -1.53 18.07
C SER A 269 22.45 -2.36 16.78
N HIS A 270 21.26 -2.34 16.16
CA HIS A 270 21.06 -2.97 14.86
C HIS A 270 21.92 -2.33 13.77
N ILE A 271 21.92 -1.00 13.65
CA ILE A 271 22.76 -0.25 12.69
C ILE A 271 24.25 -0.57 12.91
N GLN A 272 24.72 -0.57 14.16
CA GLN A 272 26.10 -0.95 14.49
C GLN A 272 26.41 -2.40 14.08
N SER A 273 25.55 -3.35 14.43
CA SER A 273 25.73 -4.78 14.11
C SER A 273 25.68 -5.10 12.62
N SER A 274 25.00 -4.27 11.83
CA SER A 274 24.88 -4.41 10.36
C SER A 274 26.02 -3.71 9.60
N GLY A 275 27.10 -3.31 10.30
CA GLY A 275 28.25 -2.63 9.71
C GLY A 275 28.02 -1.15 9.42
N GLY A 276 27.11 -0.50 10.16
CA GLY A 276 26.71 0.89 9.92
C GLY A 276 25.67 1.06 8.81
N ARG A 277 24.99 -0.02 8.39
CA ARG A 277 23.97 0.06 7.33
C ARG A 277 22.76 0.84 7.86
N PRO A 278 22.35 1.94 7.20
CA PRO A 278 21.26 2.77 7.70
C PRO A 278 19.90 2.09 7.54
N LEU A 279 19.04 2.37 8.51
CA LEU A 279 17.60 2.18 8.42
C LEU A 279 17.01 3.24 7.47
N GLY A 280 16.08 2.84 6.61
CA GLY A 280 15.53 3.67 5.54
C GLY A 280 14.01 3.50 5.34
N ALA A 281 13.43 4.35 4.49
CA ALA A 281 12.00 4.24 4.15
C ALA A 281 11.64 2.91 3.46
N GLY A 282 10.39 2.49 3.66
CA GLY A 282 9.89 1.18 3.23
C GLY A 282 10.57 0.00 3.95
N GLN A 283 11.28 0.21 5.06
CA GLN A 283 11.86 -0.87 5.87
C GLN A 283 11.03 -1.13 7.12
N VAL A 284 11.26 -2.30 7.70
CA VAL A 284 10.61 -2.79 8.91
C VAL A 284 11.69 -3.10 9.94
N PHE A 285 11.49 -2.63 11.18
CA PHE A 285 12.33 -2.95 12.31
C PHE A 285 11.53 -3.74 13.37
N PRO A 286 11.62 -5.09 13.40
CA PRO A 286 10.99 -5.89 14.45
C PRO A 286 11.57 -5.53 15.82
N CYS A 287 10.71 -5.37 16.82
CA CYS A 287 11.09 -4.95 18.16
C CYS A 287 10.24 -5.63 19.23
N ARG A 288 10.76 -5.65 20.47
CA ARG A 288 10.05 -6.12 21.65
C ARG A 288 9.95 -4.97 22.64
N LEU A 289 8.71 -4.57 22.95
CA LEU A 289 8.38 -3.48 23.86
C LEU A 289 7.91 -4.06 25.20
N ASN A 290 8.38 -3.51 26.31
CA ASN A 290 7.89 -3.88 27.64
C ASN A 290 6.96 -2.78 28.15
N THR A 291 5.66 -2.91 27.85
CA THR A 291 4.63 -1.92 28.17
C THR A 291 4.10 -2.07 29.60
N PRO A 292 3.68 -0.99 30.29
CA PRO A 292 3.29 -1.07 31.71
C PRO A 292 2.00 -1.85 31.97
N ASP A 293 1.11 -1.94 30.98
CA ASP A 293 -0.25 -2.47 31.10
C ASP A 293 -0.44 -3.83 30.41
N VAL A 294 0.13 -4.02 29.21
CA VAL A 294 0.06 -5.29 28.47
C VAL A 294 1.32 -6.16 28.67
N GLY A 295 2.34 -5.63 29.34
CA GLY A 295 3.62 -6.30 29.53
C GLY A 295 4.41 -6.39 28.22
N VAL A 296 5.03 -7.55 27.97
CA VAL A 296 5.92 -7.77 26.84
C VAL A 296 5.14 -7.97 25.54
N LEU A 297 5.30 -7.06 24.60
CA LEU A 297 4.68 -7.05 23.28
C LEU A 297 5.71 -7.21 22.17
N ASP A 298 5.50 -8.20 21.31
CA ASP A 298 6.21 -8.27 20.03
C ASP A 298 5.50 -7.37 19.00
N ARG A 299 6.29 -6.50 18.36
CA ARG A 299 5.84 -5.39 17.50
C ARG A 299 6.86 -5.18 16.37
N ALA A 300 6.54 -4.28 15.45
CA ALA A 300 7.52 -3.76 14.51
C ALA A 300 7.38 -2.24 14.39
N VAL A 301 8.45 -1.58 13.96
CA VAL A 301 8.42 -0.19 13.51
C VAL A 301 8.46 -0.17 11.99
N LEU A 302 7.39 0.32 11.37
CA LEU A 302 7.30 0.56 9.93
C LEU A 302 7.93 1.93 9.66
N LEU A 303 8.98 1.98 8.84
CA LEU A 303 9.74 3.19 8.57
C LEU A 303 9.33 3.81 7.23
N ILE A 304 8.94 5.08 7.26
CA ILE A 304 8.59 5.88 6.07
C ILE A 304 9.23 7.27 6.12
N HIS A 305 9.13 8.02 5.02
CA HIS A 305 9.41 9.45 5.05
C HIS A 305 8.40 10.16 5.95
N ALA A 306 8.87 11.08 6.80
CA ALA A 306 8.00 11.74 7.76
C ALA A 306 6.97 12.67 7.09
N PRO A 307 5.66 12.51 7.36
CA PRO A 307 4.65 13.52 7.06
C PRO A 307 5.04 14.87 7.65
N ALA A 308 4.68 15.98 7.00
CA ALA A 308 5.08 17.32 7.43
C ALA A 308 4.60 17.61 8.87
N GLU A 309 3.39 17.15 9.18
CA GLU A 309 2.70 17.20 10.45
C GLU A 309 3.50 16.52 11.59
N CYS A 310 4.23 15.45 11.27
CA CYS A 310 5.00 14.68 12.25
C CYS A 310 6.41 15.25 12.48
N LYS A 311 6.93 16.11 11.60
CA LYS A 311 8.31 16.62 11.72
C LYS A 311 8.49 17.56 12.91
N GLY A 312 7.47 18.36 13.24
CA GLY A 312 7.52 19.33 14.34
C GLY A 312 8.77 20.21 14.31
N GLN A 313 9.56 20.21 15.39
CA GLN A 313 10.80 21.00 15.47
C GLN A 313 11.90 20.57 14.48
N LEU A 314 11.76 19.40 13.84
CA LEU A 314 12.68 18.89 12.82
C LEU A 314 12.18 19.13 11.38
N GLU A 315 11.24 20.07 11.15
CA GLU A 315 10.68 20.40 9.82
C GLU A 315 11.76 20.59 8.73
N ASN A 316 12.85 21.27 9.08
CA ASN A 316 13.99 21.54 8.19
C ASN A 316 15.01 20.38 8.07
N LYS A 317 14.71 19.20 8.63
CA LYS A 317 15.57 18.01 8.54
C LYS A 317 14.88 16.89 7.77
N ASP A 318 15.68 16.12 7.05
CA ASP A 318 15.25 14.87 6.45
C ASP A 318 15.27 13.77 7.52
N VAL A 319 14.09 13.39 8.00
CA VAL A 319 13.87 12.44 9.09
C VAL A 319 12.93 11.32 8.65
N LEU A 320 13.13 10.14 9.21
CA LEU A 320 12.18 9.03 9.07
C LEU A 320 11.10 9.15 10.13
N TYR A 321 9.90 8.70 9.79
CA TYR A 321 8.83 8.49 10.74
C TYR A 321 8.63 6.99 10.94
N GLY A 322 8.57 6.58 12.21
CA GLY A 322 8.42 5.20 12.64
C GLY A 322 7.04 4.97 13.24
N LEU A 323 6.26 4.11 12.60
CA LEU A 323 4.96 3.65 13.10
C LEU A 323 5.12 2.33 13.85
N ILE A 324 4.81 2.32 15.14
CA ILE A 324 4.72 1.08 15.92
C ILE A 324 3.46 0.35 15.47
N ALA A 325 3.66 -0.81 14.85
CA ALA A 325 2.65 -1.66 14.26
C ALA A 325 2.62 -3.03 14.93
N THR A 326 1.49 -3.70 14.80
CA THR A 326 1.31 -5.11 15.17
C THR A 326 2.04 -6.04 14.19
N MET A 327 2.25 -7.29 14.56
CA MET A 327 2.92 -8.27 13.70
C MET A 327 2.09 -8.64 12.46
N GLU A 328 0.77 -8.50 12.51
CA GLU A 328 -0.13 -8.70 11.37
C GLU A 328 0.02 -7.57 10.34
N GLU A 329 0.04 -6.32 10.79
CA GLU A 329 0.29 -5.15 9.95
C GLU A 329 1.70 -5.17 9.35
N MET A 330 2.68 -5.64 10.12
CA MET A 330 4.03 -5.90 9.62
C MET A 330 4.04 -6.92 8.46
N ALA A 331 3.20 -7.96 8.54
CA ALA A 331 3.06 -8.95 7.48
C ALA A 331 2.38 -8.36 6.23
N VAL A 332 1.34 -7.53 6.40
CA VAL A 332 0.69 -6.77 5.30
C VAL A 332 1.70 -5.85 4.61
N PHE A 333 2.42 -5.02 5.37
CA PHE A 333 3.45 -4.11 4.86
C PHE A 333 4.55 -4.84 4.09
N SER A 334 4.96 -6.01 4.58
CA SER A 334 6.03 -6.81 3.96
C SER A 334 5.57 -7.57 2.71
N LYS A 335 4.31 -8.03 2.66
CA LYS A 335 3.77 -8.80 1.53
C LYS A 335 3.22 -7.92 0.41
N TYR A 336 2.53 -6.84 0.75
CA TYR A 336 1.81 -5.98 -0.20
C TYR A 336 2.33 -4.53 -0.25
N GLY A 337 3.40 -4.21 0.49
CA GLY A 337 4.06 -2.91 0.41
C GLY A 337 3.50 -1.84 1.33
N ALA A 338 4.23 -0.73 1.39
CA ALA A 338 3.93 0.39 2.27
C ALA A 338 2.61 1.09 1.91
N ALA A 339 2.35 1.30 0.61
CA ALA A 339 1.15 2.00 0.15
C ALA A 339 -0.14 1.30 0.61
N ARG A 340 -0.34 0.02 0.27
CA ARG A 340 -1.56 -0.72 0.66
C ARG A 340 -1.76 -0.76 2.18
N CYS A 341 -0.69 -1.07 2.93
CA CYS A 341 -0.77 -1.18 4.38
C CYS A 341 -1.17 0.15 5.02
N LEU A 342 -0.42 1.21 4.71
CA LEU A 342 -0.52 2.47 5.44
C LEU A 342 -1.72 3.32 5.01
N THR A 343 -2.18 3.24 3.76
CA THR A 343 -3.40 3.96 3.32
C THR A 343 -4.66 3.35 3.91
N ASN A 344 -4.73 2.02 4.06
CA ASN A 344 -5.82 1.37 4.78
C ASN A 344 -5.78 1.71 6.28
N MET A 345 -4.62 1.66 6.93
CA MET A 345 -4.47 2.08 8.34
C MET A 345 -4.81 3.57 8.53
N GLY A 346 -4.41 4.43 7.60
CA GLY A 346 -4.70 5.87 7.61
C GLY A 346 -6.19 6.15 7.41
N ASN A 347 -6.85 5.42 6.50
CA ASN A 347 -8.30 5.48 6.30
C ASN A 347 -9.08 5.08 7.56
N ASP A 348 -8.69 3.98 8.22
CA ASP A 348 -9.34 3.49 9.45
C ASP A 348 -9.15 4.44 10.65
N LEU A 349 -8.00 5.12 10.71
CA LEU A 349 -7.70 6.13 11.74
C LEU A 349 -8.06 7.56 11.32
N GLU A 350 -8.72 7.74 10.16
CA GLU A 350 -9.11 9.06 9.61
C GLU A 350 -7.93 10.06 9.50
N THR A 351 -6.75 9.57 9.09
CA THR A 351 -5.48 10.31 9.01
C THR A 351 -4.84 10.19 7.63
N TRP A 352 -4.71 11.32 6.94
CA TRP A 352 -4.22 11.36 5.56
C TRP A 352 -2.69 11.46 5.47
N PRO A 353 -2.03 10.77 4.53
CA PRO A 353 -2.45 9.52 3.85
C PRO A 353 -2.14 8.28 4.70
N VAL A 354 -1.52 8.46 5.87
CA VAL A 354 -0.99 7.42 6.75
C VAL A 354 -1.28 7.80 8.22
N PRO A 355 -1.23 6.84 9.16
CA PRO A 355 -1.35 7.13 10.59
C PRO A 355 -0.37 8.20 11.08
N LEU A 356 -0.87 9.24 11.74
CA LEU A 356 -0.04 10.33 12.33
C LEU A 356 0.43 10.03 13.77
N TRP A 357 -0.02 8.92 14.35
CA TRP A 357 0.45 8.38 15.62
C TRP A 357 0.38 6.85 15.63
N SER A 358 1.13 6.26 16.55
CA SER A 358 1.05 4.87 16.93
C SER A 358 0.16 4.69 18.16
N ASP A 359 -0.42 3.51 18.31
CA ASP A 359 -1.01 3.04 19.57
C ASP A 359 -0.59 1.57 19.69
N TRP A 360 0.15 1.21 20.74
CA TRP A 360 0.66 -0.16 20.90
C TRP A 360 -0.37 -1.13 21.50
N SER A 361 -1.48 -0.60 22.02
CA SER A 361 -2.51 -1.31 22.79
C SER A 361 -3.81 -1.56 22.00
N ARG A 362 -3.95 -1.00 20.79
CA ARG A 362 -5.05 -1.33 19.87
C ARG A 362 -4.88 -2.73 19.25
N ALA A 363 -5.99 -3.26 18.75
CA ALA A 363 -5.98 -4.37 17.80
C ALA A 363 -5.32 -3.97 16.46
N PRO A 364 -4.88 -4.94 15.64
CA PRO A 364 -4.51 -4.70 14.24
C PRO A 364 -5.64 -3.98 13.48
N LEU A 365 -5.27 -3.05 12.59
CA LEU A 365 -6.22 -2.37 11.67
C LEU A 365 -6.31 -3.11 10.32
N VAL A 366 -5.22 -3.76 9.93
CA VAL A 366 -5.12 -4.60 8.73
C VAL A 366 -4.37 -5.88 9.02
N SER A 367 -4.84 -6.97 8.43
CA SER A 367 -4.27 -8.31 8.48
C SER A 367 -4.06 -8.84 7.06
N LEU A 368 -3.41 -10.00 6.92
CA LEU A 368 -3.29 -10.64 5.61
C LEU A 368 -4.65 -11.10 5.05
N GLN A 369 -5.61 -11.40 5.93
CA GLN A 369 -6.95 -11.88 5.57
C GLN A 369 -7.79 -10.78 4.90
N ASP A 370 -7.59 -9.51 5.28
CA ASP A 370 -8.23 -8.35 4.64
C ASP A 370 -7.92 -8.22 3.13
N PHE A 371 -6.92 -8.96 2.62
CA PHE A 371 -6.52 -8.94 1.21
C PHE A 371 -6.52 -10.33 0.56
N GLU A 372 -7.15 -11.32 1.19
CA GLU A 372 -7.29 -12.67 0.64
C GLU A 372 -8.01 -12.61 -0.72
N GLY A 373 -7.42 -13.24 -1.72
CA GLY A 373 -7.91 -13.27 -3.08
C GLY A 373 -7.52 -12.07 -3.95
N SER A 374 -6.80 -11.08 -3.43
CA SER A 374 -6.30 -9.93 -4.20
C SER A 374 -5.52 -10.36 -5.45
N LEU A 375 -5.59 -9.58 -6.53
CA LEU A 375 -4.83 -9.79 -7.76
C LEU A 375 -3.33 -9.95 -7.49
N THR A 376 -2.78 -9.21 -6.52
CA THR A 376 -1.36 -9.28 -6.14
C THR A 376 -0.93 -10.64 -5.56
N GLU A 377 -1.88 -11.50 -5.14
CA GLU A 377 -1.57 -12.89 -4.75
C GLU A 377 -1.46 -13.85 -5.95
N ARG A 378 -1.99 -13.44 -7.11
CA ARG A 378 -2.15 -14.28 -8.32
C ARG A 378 -1.19 -13.92 -9.44
N VAL A 379 -0.33 -12.93 -9.23
CA VAL A 379 0.58 -12.36 -10.24
C VAL A 379 2.00 -12.25 -9.68
N SER A 380 3.00 -12.25 -10.56
CA SER A 380 4.38 -11.99 -10.16
C SER A 380 4.55 -10.53 -9.74
N VAL A 381 4.80 -10.32 -8.44
CA VAL A 381 5.05 -9.01 -7.84
C VAL A 381 6.56 -8.82 -7.65
N LEU A 382 7.10 -7.76 -8.23
CA LEU A 382 8.46 -7.29 -7.98
C LEU A 382 8.43 -6.31 -6.81
N ALA A 383 9.19 -6.64 -5.76
CA ALA A 383 9.30 -5.86 -4.53
C ALA A 383 10.22 -4.64 -4.73
N THR A 384 9.74 -3.69 -5.52
CA THR A 384 10.39 -2.40 -5.78
C THR A 384 10.04 -1.37 -4.70
N LYS A 385 10.89 -0.36 -4.56
CA LYS A 385 10.69 0.82 -3.69
C LYS A 385 10.86 2.09 -4.52
N ASN A 386 10.34 3.22 -4.07
CA ASN A 386 10.45 4.51 -4.77
C ASN A 386 9.88 4.47 -6.21
N ILE A 387 8.74 3.80 -6.39
CA ILE A 387 7.90 3.91 -7.59
C ILE A 387 6.56 4.52 -7.17
N VAL A 388 6.11 5.54 -7.89
CA VAL A 388 4.82 6.20 -7.67
C VAL A 388 4.04 6.18 -8.98
N ALA A 389 2.76 5.82 -8.93
CA ALA A 389 1.85 5.91 -10.06
C ALA A 389 0.61 6.75 -9.71
N THR A 390 0.37 7.80 -10.50
CA THR A 390 -0.71 8.77 -10.33
C THR A 390 -1.59 8.79 -11.57
N LEU A 391 -2.86 8.43 -11.45
CA LEU A 391 -3.86 8.58 -12.51
C LEU A 391 -4.59 9.92 -12.34
N ASP A 392 -4.32 10.88 -13.23
CA ASP A 392 -5.07 12.14 -13.36
C ASP A 392 -6.26 11.92 -14.32
N THR A 393 -7.47 12.09 -13.79
CA THR A 393 -8.72 11.86 -14.53
C THR A 393 -9.17 13.04 -15.36
N ILE A 394 -8.61 14.25 -15.16
CA ILE A 394 -8.91 15.42 -16.00
C ILE A 394 -8.04 15.40 -17.26
N SER A 395 -6.74 15.08 -17.11
CA SER A 395 -5.82 15.03 -18.26
C SER A 395 -5.72 13.64 -18.92
N HIS A 396 -6.52 12.67 -18.47
CA HIS A 396 -6.50 11.26 -18.89
C HIS A 396 -5.06 10.69 -18.91
N ARG A 397 -4.29 11.00 -17.86
CA ARG A 397 -2.85 10.73 -17.80
C ARG A 397 -2.48 9.89 -16.60
N LEU A 398 -1.81 8.79 -16.85
CA LEU A 398 -1.07 8.07 -15.82
C LEU A 398 0.37 8.59 -15.79
N MET A 399 0.78 9.22 -14.70
CA MET A 399 2.18 9.53 -14.43
C MET A 399 2.82 8.40 -13.65
N LEU A 400 3.90 7.82 -14.18
CA LEU A 400 4.72 6.80 -13.52
C LEU A 400 6.10 7.39 -13.25
N VAL A 401 6.41 7.62 -11.98
CA VAL A 401 7.69 8.16 -11.51
C VAL A 401 8.51 7.02 -10.90
N ILE A 402 9.71 6.80 -11.42
CA ILE A 402 10.59 5.71 -11.02
C ILE A 402 11.94 6.30 -10.59
N SER A 403 12.39 6.06 -9.36
CA SER A 403 13.73 6.51 -8.96
C SER A 403 14.83 5.78 -9.73
N ALA A 404 16.01 6.39 -9.84
CA ALA A 404 17.18 5.72 -10.40
C ALA A 404 17.48 4.34 -9.76
N SER A 405 17.29 4.20 -8.44
CA SER A 405 17.53 2.95 -7.71
C SER A 405 16.44 1.89 -7.95
N ALA A 406 15.19 2.29 -8.14
CA ALA A 406 14.13 1.36 -8.53
C ALA A 406 14.36 0.87 -9.97
N LEU A 407 14.74 1.79 -10.87
CA LEU A 407 14.97 1.51 -12.28
C LEU A 407 16.05 0.46 -12.53
N GLU A 408 17.12 0.43 -11.73
CA GLU A 408 18.16 -0.59 -11.85
C GLU A 408 17.66 -2.00 -11.53
N LEU A 409 16.83 -2.15 -10.50
CA LEU A 409 16.16 -3.42 -10.16
C LEU A 409 15.18 -3.82 -11.26
N ILE A 410 14.34 -2.88 -11.71
CA ILE A 410 13.39 -3.08 -12.82
C ILE A 410 14.13 -3.56 -14.07
N GLN A 411 15.25 -2.93 -14.45
CA GLN A 411 16.03 -3.33 -15.62
C GLN A 411 16.69 -4.71 -15.46
N GLN A 412 17.09 -5.08 -14.25
CA GLN A 412 17.63 -6.42 -13.99
C GLN A 412 16.57 -7.51 -14.16
N ASP A 413 15.35 -7.26 -13.68
CA ASP A 413 14.24 -8.22 -13.76
C ASP A 413 13.56 -8.24 -15.13
N LEU A 414 13.31 -7.09 -15.76
CA LEU A 414 12.73 -7.00 -17.11
C LEU A 414 13.57 -7.73 -18.17
N ARG A 415 14.90 -7.75 -18.03
CA ARG A 415 15.78 -8.52 -18.92
C ARG A 415 15.56 -10.04 -18.85
N ARG A 416 14.93 -10.55 -17.79
CA ARG A 416 14.51 -11.96 -17.66
C ARG A 416 13.19 -12.24 -18.39
N PHE A 417 12.43 -11.18 -18.70
CA PHE A 417 11.08 -11.22 -19.25
C PHE A 417 10.96 -10.27 -20.46
N PRO A 418 11.76 -10.47 -21.53
CA PRO A 418 11.70 -9.62 -22.71
C PRO A 418 10.33 -9.71 -23.38
N PRO A 419 9.85 -8.64 -24.03
CA PRO A 419 8.65 -8.67 -24.86
C PRO A 419 8.78 -9.70 -25.99
N ALA A 420 7.63 -10.26 -26.38
CA ALA A 420 7.47 -11.30 -27.38
C ALA A 420 7.96 -10.86 -28.77
N SER A 421 9.27 -10.94 -28.99
CA SER A 421 9.99 -10.41 -30.17
C SER A 421 10.25 -11.50 -31.21
N GLY A 422 9.25 -12.35 -31.46
CA GLY A 422 9.33 -13.41 -32.46
C GLY A 422 7.97 -13.68 -33.13
N PRO A 423 7.94 -14.02 -34.43
CA PRO A 423 6.73 -14.52 -35.07
C PRO A 423 6.27 -15.82 -34.40
N VAL A 424 4.96 -15.99 -34.25
CA VAL A 424 4.26 -17.01 -33.42
C VAL A 424 4.39 -18.46 -33.99
N GLY A 425 5.40 -18.75 -34.80
CA GLY A 425 5.56 -20.01 -35.56
C GLY A 425 6.67 -20.95 -35.08
N GLY A 426 7.46 -20.60 -34.05
CA GLY A 426 8.63 -21.36 -33.62
C GLY A 426 8.55 -21.89 -32.19
N ASN A 427 8.15 -23.16 -32.03
CA ASN A 427 8.30 -23.96 -30.80
C ASN A 427 7.68 -23.39 -29.50
N GLY A 428 6.36 -23.22 -29.50
CA GLY A 428 5.50 -23.64 -28.38
C GLY A 428 5.45 -22.77 -27.12
N PHE A 429 6.46 -21.96 -26.83
CA PHE A 429 6.36 -20.93 -25.81
C PHE A 429 5.76 -19.67 -26.45
N SER A 430 4.42 -19.61 -26.44
CA SER A 430 3.74 -18.32 -26.38
C SER A 430 4.34 -17.59 -25.18
N SER A 431 5.12 -16.55 -25.44
CA SER A 431 5.57 -15.65 -24.38
C SER A 431 4.38 -14.74 -24.06
N ASP A 432 3.40 -15.33 -23.37
CA ASP A 432 2.23 -14.65 -22.83
C ASP A 432 2.73 -13.38 -22.13
N LEU A 433 2.38 -12.24 -22.74
CA LEU A 433 3.14 -11.00 -22.63
C LEU A 433 3.31 -10.62 -21.17
N THR A 434 4.54 -10.77 -20.67
CA THR A 434 4.77 -11.01 -19.25
C THR A 434 4.11 -9.94 -18.39
N ARG A 435 3.17 -10.38 -17.54
CA ARG A 435 2.54 -9.51 -16.57
C ARG A 435 3.57 -9.16 -15.50
N VAL A 436 3.94 -7.88 -15.43
CA VAL A 436 4.88 -7.35 -14.44
C VAL A 436 4.10 -6.47 -13.47
N THR A 437 4.16 -6.79 -12.18
CA THR A 437 3.48 -6.04 -11.12
C THR A 437 4.52 -5.42 -10.20
N PHE A 438 4.38 -4.12 -9.92
CA PHE A 438 5.21 -3.41 -8.96
C PHE A 438 4.38 -2.96 -7.77
N LEU A 439 4.94 -3.09 -6.57
CA LEU A 439 4.42 -2.40 -5.38
C LEU A 439 4.82 -0.94 -5.47
N LEU A 440 3.88 -0.06 -5.11
CA LEU A 440 4.08 1.39 -5.13
C LEU A 440 4.40 1.92 -3.72
N ASP A 441 5.07 3.06 -3.69
CA ASP A 441 5.43 3.78 -2.48
C ASP A 441 4.39 4.86 -2.13
N ILE A 442 4.47 5.40 -0.93
CA ILE A 442 3.65 6.57 -0.53
C ILE A 442 4.23 7.82 -1.19
N ASP A 443 3.41 8.50 -2.00
CA ASP A 443 3.62 9.88 -2.40
C ASP A 443 2.91 10.86 -1.45
N ALA A 444 3.64 11.90 -1.04
CA ALA A 444 3.11 13.03 -0.28
C ALA A 444 2.34 14.04 -1.18
N GLY A 445 2.56 14.02 -2.50
CA GLY A 445 1.82 14.81 -3.49
C GLY A 445 0.44 14.26 -3.87
N ALA A 446 0.09 13.06 -3.39
CA ALA A 446 -1.18 12.42 -3.69
C ALA A 446 -2.39 13.25 -3.21
N GLN A 447 -3.45 13.29 -4.03
CA GLN A 447 -4.74 13.87 -3.63
C GLN A 447 -5.70 12.82 -3.08
N ALA A 448 -5.59 11.59 -3.58
CA ALA A 448 -6.34 10.43 -3.17
C ALA A 448 -5.53 9.14 -3.40
N TYR A 449 -5.80 8.12 -2.60
CA TYR A 449 -5.36 6.74 -2.80
C TYR A 449 -6.57 5.88 -3.12
N LEU A 450 -6.36 4.92 -4.02
CA LEU A 450 -7.24 3.77 -4.13
C LEU A 450 -6.99 2.87 -2.92
N THR A 451 -8.06 2.42 -2.27
CA THR A 451 -8.03 1.43 -1.18
C THR A 451 -8.99 0.29 -1.52
N TRP A 452 -8.70 -0.91 -1.04
CA TRP A 452 -9.50 -2.10 -1.32
C TRP A 452 -9.29 -3.15 -0.23
N ARG A 453 -10.33 -3.91 0.09
CA ARG A 453 -10.27 -5.12 0.94
C ARG A 453 -11.10 -6.25 0.33
N SER A 454 -10.78 -7.48 0.74
CA SER A 454 -11.51 -8.68 0.34
C SER A 454 -13.01 -8.53 0.63
N GLY A 455 -13.83 -8.97 -0.32
CA GLY A 455 -15.28 -8.77 -0.30
C GLY A 455 -15.78 -7.43 -0.88
N GLN A 456 -14.90 -6.47 -1.23
CA GLN A 456 -15.31 -5.26 -1.95
C GLN A 456 -15.36 -5.47 -3.46
N GLU A 457 -16.43 -5.01 -4.12
CA GLU A 457 -16.65 -5.18 -5.57
C GLU A 457 -15.65 -4.38 -6.44
N GLY A 458 -15.09 -3.29 -5.91
CA GLY A 458 -14.18 -2.41 -6.63
C GLY A 458 -13.40 -1.46 -5.70
N PRO A 459 -12.57 -0.56 -6.25
CA PRO A 459 -11.83 0.45 -5.49
C PRO A 459 -12.75 1.29 -4.60
N ALA A 460 -12.32 1.51 -3.35
CA ALA A 460 -12.70 2.67 -2.57
C ALA A 460 -11.69 3.81 -2.78
N ILE A 461 -12.11 5.04 -2.46
CA ILE A 461 -11.28 6.24 -2.56
C ILE A 461 -11.06 6.79 -1.15
N PHE A 462 -9.81 6.86 -0.73
CA PHE A 462 -9.37 7.62 0.43
C PHE A 462 -8.75 8.93 -0.06
N ASN A 463 -9.13 10.09 0.49
CA ASN A 463 -8.81 11.39 -0.11
C ASN A 463 -8.37 12.48 0.89
N ALA A 464 -7.37 13.27 0.48
CA ALA A 464 -6.87 14.44 1.22
C ALA A 464 -7.88 15.61 1.23
N ARG A 465 -8.69 15.70 0.18
CA ARG A 465 -9.53 16.86 -0.15
C ARG A 465 -10.82 16.42 -0.85
N PRO A 466 -11.92 17.19 -0.74
CA PRO A 466 -13.11 16.96 -1.56
C PRO A 466 -12.76 16.95 -3.06
N ASN A 467 -13.42 16.09 -3.83
CA ASN A 467 -13.30 15.97 -5.28
C ASN A 467 -11.84 15.89 -5.77
N PRO A 468 -11.08 14.83 -5.39
CA PRO A 468 -9.75 14.59 -5.93
C PRO A 468 -9.80 14.42 -7.45
N THR A 469 -8.84 15.03 -8.15
CA THR A 469 -8.71 14.96 -9.61
C THR A 469 -7.61 13.98 -10.04
N SER A 470 -6.88 13.43 -9.07
CA SER A 470 -5.88 12.39 -9.29
C SER A 470 -5.88 11.36 -8.17
N PHE A 471 -5.62 10.11 -8.54
CA PHE A 471 -5.66 8.94 -7.66
C PHE A 471 -4.35 8.17 -7.75
N HIS A 472 -3.87 7.70 -6.60
CA HIS A 472 -2.66 6.90 -6.49
C HIS A 472 -3.03 5.43 -6.26
N GLY A 473 -2.37 4.54 -6.98
CA GLY A 473 -2.44 3.10 -6.71
C GLY A 473 -1.48 2.70 -5.58
N CYS A 474 -1.78 1.57 -4.95
CA CYS A 474 -0.88 0.87 -4.03
C CYS A 474 0.01 -0.16 -4.74
N TRP A 475 -0.38 -0.57 -5.96
CA TRP A 475 0.42 -1.34 -6.90
C TRP A 475 0.09 -0.93 -8.34
N ILE A 476 0.98 -1.27 -9.28
CA ILE A 476 0.75 -1.13 -10.73
C ILE A 476 1.04 -2.45 -11.44
N THR A 477 0.09 -2.93 -12.24
CA THR A 477 0.24 -4.13 -13.07
C THR A 477 0.31 -3.70 -14.53
N MET A 478 1.34 -4.14 -15.25
CA MET A 478 1.46 -3.96 -16.69
C MET A 478 1.43 -5.30 -17.39
N SER A 479 0.64 -5.41 -18.45
CA SER A 479 0.57 -6.61 -19.27
C SER A 479 0.36 -6.26 -20.73
N GLY A 480 0.91 -7.10 -21.62
CA GLY A 480 0.56 -7.03 -23.03
C GLY A 480 -0.70 -7.84 -23.32
N ILE A 481 -1.51 -7.37 -24.27
CA ILE A 481 -2.72 -8.06 -24.73
C ILE A 481 -2.30 -9.14 -25.73
N GLY A 482 -2.56 -10.40 -25.41
CA GLY A 482 -2.24 -11.53 -26.28
C GLY A 482 -3.03 -11.52 -27.58
N ALA A 483 -2.50 -12.09 -28.67
CA ALA A 483 -3.15 -12.05 -29.99
C ALA A 483 -4.57 -12.64 -30.00
N HIS A 484 -4.84 -13.63 -29.13
CA HIS A 484 -6.15 -14.24 -28.94
C HIS A 484 -7.13 -13.40 -28.10
N GLU A 485 -6.63 -12.40 -27.36
CA GLU A 485 -7.42 -11.53 -26.50
C GLU A 485 -7.86 -10.23 -27.19
N VAL A 486 -7.19 -9.83 -28.28
CA VAL A 486 -7.37 -8.52 -28.97
C VAL A 486 -8.83 -8.24 -29.39
N THR A 487 -9.65 -9.27 -29.60
CA THR A 487 -11.07 -9.10 -29.95
C THR A 487 -11.94 -8.71 -28.76
N ASN A 488 -11.51 -9.01 -27.54
CA ASN A 488 -12.31 -8.92 -26.32
C ASN A 488 -11.72 -7.94 -25.30
N ILE A 489 -10.41 -7.71 -25.33
CA ILE A 489 -9.67 -6.84 -24.41
C ILE A 489 -9.19 -5.59 -25.17
N GLN A 490 -9.60 -4.43 -24.68
CA GLN A 490 -9.12 -3.15 -25.20
C GLN A 490 -7.81 -2.73 -24.52
N GLU A 491 -7.05 -1.91 -25.23
CA GLU A 491 -5.91 -1.18 -24.68
C GLU A 491 -6.43 -0.05 -23.78
N GLY A 492 -5.82 0.15 -22.62
CA GLY A 492 -6.24 1.22 -21.69
C GLY A 492 -5.60 1.13 -20.31
N VAL A 493 -5.90 2.13 -19.49
CA VAL A 493 -5.51 2.23 -18.08
C VAL A 493 -6.76 2.21 -17.20
N ALA A 494 -6.84 1.27 -16.26
CA ALA A 494 -8.01 1.13 -15.38
C ALA A 494 -7.62 0.99 -13.90
N PRO A 495 -8.36 1.60 -12.96
CA PRO A 495 -8.24 1.26 -11.54
C PRO A 495 -8.75 -0.17 -11.30
N ARG A 496 -8.06 -0.94 -10.46
CA ARG A 496 -8.39 -2.33 -10.15
C ARG A 496 -7.98 -2.64 -8.71
N GLU A 497 -8.93 -3.09 -7.89
CA GLU A 497 -8.73 -3.18 -6.43
C GLU A 497 -8.19 -1.83 -5.92
N ASP A 498 -7.08 -1.80 -5.19
CA ASP A 498 -6.37 -0.60 -4.74
C ASP A 498 -5.20 -0.19 -5.66
N GLY A 499 -5.10 -0.75 -6.86
CA GLY A 499 -4.01 -0.49 -7.80
C GLY A 499 -4.48 -0.06 -9.19
N ILE A 500 -3.52 -0.03 -10.12
CA ILE A 500 -3.74 0.42 -11.50
C ILE A 500 -3.29 -0.68 -12.46
N GLU A 501 -4.19 -1.10 -13.35
CA GLU A 501 -3.91 -2.08 -14.40
C GLU A 501 -3.72 -1.38 -15.76
N LEU A 502 -2.62 -1.69 -16.44
CA LEU A 502 -2.30 -1.23 -17.79
C LEU A 502 -2.32 -2.43 -18.73
N LYS A 503 -3.16 -2.36 -19.76
CA LYS A 503 -3.21 -3.35 -20.83
C LYS A 503 -2.75 -2.66 -22.11
N MET A 504 -1.65 -3.16 -22.68
CA MET A 504 -0.98 -2.59 -23.85
C MET A 504 -1.00 -3.56 -25.03
N ARG A 505 -1.25 -3.11 -26.25
CA ARG A 505 -0.99 -3.94 -27.44
C ARG A 505 0.51 -4.13 -27.60
N ALA A 506 0.94 -5.21 -28.25
CA ALA A 506 2.36 -5.53 -28.41
C ALA A 506 3.25 -4.36 -28.90
N PRO A 507 2.85 -3.52 -29.90
CA PRO A 507 3.66 -2.35 -30.31
C PRO A 507 3.73 -1.22 -29.28
N THR A 508 2.74 -1.11 -28.39
CA THR A 508 2.71 -0.14 -27.29
C THR A 508 3.56 -0.64 -26.13
N TRP A 509 3.42 -1.92 -25.79
CA TRP A 509 4.25 -2.59 -24.78
C TRP A 509 5.73 -2.54 -25.14
N GLU A 510 6.10 -2.84 -26.39
CA GLU A 510 7.48 -2.75 -26.87
C GLU A 510 8.06 -1.33 -26.68
N ARG A 511 7.34 -0.28 -27.09
CA ARG A 511 7.78 1.11 -26.92
C ARG A 511 7.99 1.48 -25.46
N PHE A 512 7.08 1.05 -24.59
CA PHE A 512 7.15 1.31 -23.15
C PHE A 512 8.29 0.53 -22.48
N TYR A 513 8.47 -0.75 -22.83
CA TYR A 513 9.58 -1.58 -22.39
C TYR A 513 10.93 -1.00 -22.82
N GLN A 514 11.08 -0.58 -24.08
CA GLN A 514 12.30 0.05 -24.56
C GLN A 514 12.61 1.34 -23.79
N ALA A 515 11.62 2.18 -23.48
CA ALA A 515 11.82 3.39 -22.68
C ALA A 515 12.32 3.09 -21.25
N LEU A 516 11.84 2.01 -20.64
CA LEU A 516 12.33 1.50 -19.34
C LEU A 516 13.76 0.99 -19.44
N ILE A 517 14.11 0.21 -20.48
CA ILE A 517 15.47 -0.32 -20.68
C ILE A 517 16.47 0.79 -21.06
N SER A 518 16.06 1.81 -21.83
CA SER A 518 16.93 2.90 -22.29
C SER A 518 17.06 4.06 -21.30
N LYS A 519 16.39 4.00 -20.13
CA LYS A 519 16.30 5.11 -19.16
C LYS A 519 15.82 6.43 -19.78
N THR A 520 15.02 6.37 -20.84
CA THR A 520 14.54 7.56 -21.58
C THR A 520 13.10 7.91 -21.14
N PRO A 521 12.83 9.13 -20.63
CA PRO A 521 11.47 9.57 -20.34
C PRO A 521 10.59 9.45 -21.58
N ALA A 522 9.36 8.97 -21.40
CA ALA A 522 8.48 8.64 -22.53
C ALA A 522 7.04 9.04 -22.26
N VAL A 523 6.32 9.35 -23.33
CA VAL A 523 4.88 9.62 -23.33
C VAL A 523 4.26 8.62 -24.30
N VAL A 524 3.59 7.60 -23.76
CA VAL A 524 3.08 6.46 -24.50
C VAL A 524 1.55 6.50 -24.48
N PRO A 525 0.87 6.64 -25.63
CA PRO A 525 -0.58 6.51 -25.68
C PRO A 525 -0.97 5.05 -25.45
N VAL A 526 -1.96 4.82 -24.59
CA VAL A 526 -2.47 3.50 -24.19
C VAL A 526 -3.99 3.60 -24.18
N GLY A 527 -4.66 3.18 -25.27
CA GLY A 527 -6.11 3.32 -25.38
C GLY A 527 -6.55 4.79 -25.50
N ALA A 528 -7.42 5.24 -24.59
CA ALA A 528 -7.84 6.64 -24.49
C ALA A 528 -6.89 7.47 -23.59
N GLU A 529 -6.07 6.81 -22.77
CA GLU A 529 -5.17 7.44 -21.81
C GLU A 529 -3.76 7.63 -22.36
N THR A 530 -2.96 8.41 -21.64
CA THR A 530 -1.53 8.59 -21.89
C THR A 530 -0.71 8.21 -20.66
N VAL A 531 0.26 7.31 -20.83
CA VAL A 531 1.24 6.97 -19.79
C VAL A 531 2.48 7.84 -19.96
N GLN A 532 2.73 8.72 -18.99
CA GLN A 532 3.96 9.50 -18.87
C GLN A 532 4.93 8.80 -17.92
N LEU A 533 6.01 8.27 -18.48
CA LEU A 533 7.13 7.68 -17.75
C LEU A 533 8.18 8.75 -17.46
N SER A 534 8.55 8.91 -16.19
CA SER A 534 9.53 9.90 -15.73
C SER A 534 10.46 9.31 -14.67
N TYR A 535 11.68 9.84 -14.60
CA TYR A 535 12.73 9.35 -13.70
C TYR A 535 13.15 10.42 -12.70
N ALA A 536 13.37 10.01 -11.46
CA ALA A 536 13.75 10.86 -10.32
C ALA A 536 15.15 10.51 -9.79
#